data_AF-A0A090U1S2-F1
#
_entry.id   AF-A0A090U1S2-F1
#
_cell.length_a   1.000
_cell.length_b   1.000
_cell.length_c   1.000
_cell.angle_alpha   90.00
_cell.angle_beta   90.00
_cell.angle_gamma   90.00
#
_symmetry.space_group_name_H-M   'P 1'
#
loop_
_entity.id
_entity.type
_entity.pdbx_description
1 polymer ?
#
loop_
_entity_poly.entity_id
_entity_poly.type
_entity_poly.pdbx_seq_one_letter_code
_entity_poly.pdbx_strand_id
1 'polypeptide(L)'
;MWTPSDIEADVPIADDRPYAGYFHGELNYISLHPQQAQRFNVTLGSTGEGSFAGKAQQLVHSIVGSKEPRGWAYQIEDQVVGSVGYLTHLNLKREALSGNTGWEISNVTEANLGNFRSDVSTGMMLRFGSELGGNFGAANIGTENPFKAGMIGSSNQGWFTYFGVKAVIDLTISL
;
A
#
# COMPACT_ATOMS: atom_id res chain seq x y z
N MET A 1 -2.42 7.08 -10.46
CA MET A 1 -2.15 7.93 -11.64
C MET A 1 -0.94 8.76 -11.36
N TRP A 2 -0.12 8.98 -12.37
CA TRP A 2 1.08 9.79 -12.32
C TRP A 2 1.16 10.60 -13.62
N THR A 3 1.62 11.84 -13.54
CA THR A 3 1.67 12.76 -14.69
C THR A 3 3.01 13.50 -14.71
N PRO A 4 3.47 13.97 -15.89
CA PRO A 4 4.58 14.93 -15.97
C PRO A 4 4.30 16.20 -15.17
N SER A 5 5.36 16.98 -14.96
CA SER A 5 5.31 18.28 -14.30
C SER A 5 4.48 19.31 -15.06
N ASP A 6 4.52 19.28 -16.39
CA ASP A 6 3.63 20.05 -17.26
C ASP A 6 2.64 19.13 -17.99
N ILE A 7 1.36 19.26 -17.63
CA ILE A 7 0.29 18.43 -18.20
C ILE A 7 -0.22 18.95 -19.55
N GLU A 8 0.04 20.22 -19.89
CA GLU A 8 -0.40 20.83 -21.15
C GLU A 8 0.55 20.51 -22.31
N ALA A 9 1.74 19.98 -22.01
CA ALA A 9 2.65 19.44 -23.01
C ALA A 9 1.95 18.33 -23.82
N ASP A 10 1.96 18.49 -25.14
CA ASP A 10 1.38 17.56 -26.10
C ASP A 10 2.38 16.48 -26.55
N VAL A 11 3.65 16.58 -26.15
CA VAL A 11 4.73 15.61 -26.41
C VAL A 11 5.50 15.28 -25.11
N PRO A 12 6.20 14.14 -25.05
CA PRO A 12 7.04 13.80 -23.90
C PRO A 12 8.09 14.86 -23.62
N ILE A 13 8.25 15.18 -22.33
CA ILE A 13 9.27 16.10 -21.84
C ILE A 13 10.51 15.26 -21.49
N ALA A 14 11.66 15.66 -22.03
CA ALA A 14 12.92 15.00 -21.70
C ALA A 14 13.18 15.03 -20.19
N ASP A 15 13.65 13.91 -19.64
CA ASP A 15 13.95 13.73 -18.21
C ASP A 15 12.76 13.94 -17.25
N ASP A 16 11.53 13.99 -17.77
CA ASP A 16 10.31 13.93 -16.98
C ASP A 16 9.64 12.56 -17.12
N ARG A 17 8.79 12.23 -16.14
CA ARG A 17 8.01 11.01 -16.13
C ARG A 17 6.88 11.06 -17.15
N PRO A 18 6.57 9.96 -17.84
CA PRO A 18 5.41 9.90 -18.71
C PRO A 18 4.11 9.92 -17.89
N TYR A 19 2.99 10.11 -18.60
CA TYR A 19 1.69 9.78 -18.05
C TYR A 19 1.62 8.28 -17.74
N ALA A 20 1.08 7.95 -16.57
CA ALA A 20 0.88 6.58 -16.16
C ALA A 20 -0.38 6.41 -15.33
N GLY A 21 -1.07 5.31 -15.57
CA GLY A 21 -2.20 4.88 -14.77
C GLY A 21 -2.03 3.45 -14.29
N TYR A 22 -2.66 3.16 -13.15
CA TYR A 22 -2.74 1.83 -12.57
C TYR A 22 -4.14 1.68 -11.99
N PHE A 23 -4.92 0.77 -12.57
CA PHE A 23 -6.24 0.39 -12.08
C PHE A 23 -6.16 -1.05 -11.58
N HIS A 24 -6.64 -1.32 -10.38
CA HIS A 24 -6.63 -2.66 -9.83
C HIS A 24 -7.78 -2.89 -8.87
N GLY A 25 -8.12 -4.17 -8.70
CA GLY A 25 -8.85 -4.69 -7.57
C GLY A 25 -7.95 -5.62 -6.76
N GLU A 26 -8.14 -5.63 -5.44
CA GLU A 26 -7.44 -6.53 -4.53
C GLU A 26 -8.45 -7.31 -3.68
N LEU A 27 -8.31 -8.64 -3.67
CA LEU A 27 -9.00 -9.51 -2.73
C LEU A 27 -8.07 -9.82 -1.56
N ASN A 28 -8.58 -9.65 -0.34
CA ASN A 28 -7.82 -9.87 0.88
C ASN A 28 -8.49 -10.94 1.75
N TYR A 29 -7.72 -11.96 2.14
CA TYR A 29 -8.07 -12.85 3.23
C TYR A 29 -7.23 -12.48 4.45
N ILE A 30 -7.88 -12.10 5.53
CA ILE A 30 -7.24 -11.62 6.77
C ILE A 30 -7.57 -12.59 7.90
N SER A 31 -6.55 -13.02 8.62
CA SER A 31 -6.67 -13.86 9.81
C SER A 31 -6.06 -13.13 11.00
N LEU A 32 -6.84 -12.96 12.07
CA LEU A 32 -6.43 -12.22 13.26
C LEU A 32 -6.41 -13.17 14.46
N HIS A 33 -5.23 -13.33 15.05
CA HIS A 33 -4.99 -14.07 16.28
C HIS A 33 -4.31 -13.14 17.32
N PRO A 34 -4.45 -13.40 18.63
CA PRO A 34 -3.88 -12.54 19.67
C PRO A 34 -2.36 -12.30 19.57
N GLN A 35 -1.63 -13.23 18.96
CA GLN A 35 -0.19 -13.17 18.75
C GLN A 35 0.21 -12.94 17.28
N GLN A 36 -0.69 -13.12 16.32
CA GLN A 36 -0.35 -13.06 14.90
C GLN A 36 -1.49 -12.52 14.06
N ALA A 37 -1.20 -11.53 13.22
CA ALA A 37 -2.11 -11.08 12.18
C ALA A 37 -1.51 -11.44 10.83
N GLN A 38 -2.33 -12.01 9.95
CA GLN A 38 -1.90 -12.47 8.64
C GLN A 38 -2.82 -11.93 7.57
N ARG A 39 -2.27 -11.65 6.40
CA ARG A 39 -3.01 -11.23 5.22
C ARG A 39 -2.47 -11.96 4.00
N PHE A 40 -3.36 -12.59 3.27
CA PHE A 40 -3.10 -13.06 1.92
C PHE A 40 -3.85 -12.14 0.97
N ASN A 41 -3.20 -11.69 -0.10
CA ASN A 41 -3.84 -10.87 -1.11
C ASN A 41 -3.60 -11.38 -2.52
N VAL A 42 -4.61 -11.21 -3.35
CA VAL A 42 -4.54 -11.41 -4.79
C VAL A 42 -4.97 -10.11 -5.44
N THR A 43 -4.11 -9.58 -6.30
CA THR A 43 -4.35 -8.34 -7.04
C THR A 43 -4.44 -8.65 -8.52
N LEU A 44 -5.39 -8.01 -9.20
CA LEU A 44 -5.48 -8.01 -10.66
C LEU A 44 -5.82 -6.61 -11.13
N GLY A 45 -5.21 -6.19 -12.23
CA GLY A 45 -5.38 -4.84 -12.74
C GLY A 45 -4.75 -4.65 -14.12
N SER A 46 -4.61 -3.38 -14.47
CA SER A 46 -4.06 -2.90 -15.73
C SER A 46 -3.27 -1.61 -15.54
N THR A 47 -2.25 -1.43 -16.38
CA THR A 47 -1.53 -0.16 -16.57
C THR A 47 -1.85 0.43 -17.95
N GLY A 48 -1.36 1.64 -18.24
CA GLY A 48 -1.58 2.32 -19.52
C GLY A 48 -3.03 2.79 -19.73
N GLU A 49 -3.48 2.82 -20.97
CA GLU A 49 -4.85 3.13 -21.40
C GLU A 49 -5.89 2.23 -20.71
N GLY A 50 -5.59 0.94 -20.57
CA GLY A 50 -6.42 -0.03 -19.86
C GLY A 50 -6.69 0.32 -18.39
N SER A 51 -5.96 1.26 -17.80
CA SER A 51 -6.21 1.77 -16.44
C SER A 51 -7.30 2.86 -16.38
N PHE A 52 -7.73 3.39 -17.53
CA PHE A 52 -8.69 4.49 -17.67
C PHE A 52 -8.30 5.80 -16.98
N ALA A 53 -7.04 5.94 -16.56
CA ALA A 53 -6.57 7.11 -15.83
C ALA A 53 -6.79 8.41 -16.63
N GLY A 54 -6.43 8.46 -17.91
CA GLY A 54 -6.64 9.65 -18.74
C GLY A 54 -8.10 10.09 -18.84
N LYS A 55 -9.02 9.13 -19.01
CA LYS A 55 -10.47 9.41 -19.05
C LYS A 55 -10.95 9.97 -17.71
N ALA A 56 -10.48 9.42 -16.59
CA ALA A 56 -10.81 9.90 -15.25
C ALA A 56 -10.27 11.33 -15.00
N GLN A 57 -9.03 11.61 -15.40
CA GLN A 57 -8.44 12.94 -15.24
C GLN A 57 -9.20 13.99 -16.06
N GLN A 58 -9.44 13.71 -17.35
CA GLN A 58 -10.17 14.60 -18.25
C GLN A 58 -11.59 14.86 -17.72
N LEU A 59 -12.29 13.82 -17.25
CA LEU A 59 -13.60 13.96 -16.63
C LEU A 59 -13.56 14.93 -15.45
N VAL A 60 -12.68 14.69 -14.47
CA VAL A 60 -12.57 15.57 -13.30
C VAL A 60 -12.22 17.00 -13.72
N HIS A 61 -11.24 17.18 -14.60
CA HIS A 61 -10.79 18.50 -15.06
C HIS A 61 -11.90 19.27 -15.78
N SER A 62 -12.73 18.59 -16.59
CA SER A 62 -13.90 19.20 -17.23
C SER A 62 -14.96 19.66 -16.23
N ILE A 63 -15.12 18.94 -15.10
CA ILE A 63 -16.07 19.32 -14.04
C ILE A 63 -15.56 20.52 -13.26
N VAL A 64 -14.26 20.55 -12.93
CA VAL A 64 -13.67 21.59 -12.06
C VAL A 64 -13.02 22.75 -12.82
N GLY A 65 -13.05 22.75 -14.15
CA GLY A 65 -12.46 23.79 -15.00
C GLY A 65 -10.94 23.85 -14.95
N SER A 66 -10.26 22.72 -14.75
CA SER A 66 -8.80 22.64 -14.72
C SER A 66 -8.20 22.55 -16.13
N LYS A 67 -6.90 22.87 -16.25
CA LYS A 67 -6.13 22.78 -17.50
C LYS A 67 -6.25 21.40 -18.15
N GLU A 68 -6.37 21.35 -19.47
CA GLU A 68 -6.55 20.09 -20.19
C GLU A 68 -5.24 19.29 -20.27
N PRO A 69 -5.21 18.01 -19.86
CA PRO A 69 -4.02 17.17 -20.00
C PRO A 69 -3.89 16.65 -21.44
N ARG A 70 -2.79 17.03 -22.13
CA ARG A 70 -2.62 16.77 -23.58
C ARG A 70 -1.71 15.60 -23.94
N GLY A 71 -0.90 15.12 -23.00
CA GLY A 71 0.11 14.08 -23.26
C GLY A 71 -0.35 12.63 -23.09
N TRP A 72 -1.63 12.35 -22.83
CA TRP A 72 -2.12 10.98 -22.58
C TRP A 72 -1.92 10.01 -23.76
N ALA A 73 -1.75 10.52 -24.98
CA ALA A 73 -1.39 9.70 -26.15
C ALA A 73 0.03 9.10 -26.05
N TYR A 74 0.89 9.64 -25.17
CA TYR A 74 2.26 9.20 -24.94
C TYR A 74 2.44 8.57 -23.54
N GLN A 75 1.38 8.03 -22.96
CA GLN A 75 1.44 7.32 -21.68
C GLN A 75 2.22 6.00 -21.78
N ILE A 76 2.54 5.39 -20.63
CA ILE A 76 3.12 4.05 -20.59
C ILE A 76 2.23 3.01 -21.29
N GLU A 77 2.85 1.93 -21.76
CA GLU A 77 2.15 0.86 -22.47
C GLU A 77 1.13 0.11 -21.59
N ASP A 78 0.13 -0.47 -22.26
CA ASP A 78 -0.88 -1.31 -21.63
C ASP A 78 -0.29 -2.65 -21.21
N GLN A 79 -0.37 -2.94 -19.91
CA GLN A 79 -0.07 -4.28 -19.40
C GLN A 79 -1.15 -4.73 -18.43
N VAL A 80 -1.58 -6.00 -18.56
CA VAL A 80 -2.33 -6.68 -17.51
C VAL A 80 -1.35 -6.99 -16.39
N VAL A 81 -1.72 -6.56 -15.19
CA VAL A 81 -0.88 -6.72 -14.01
C VAL A 81 -1.56 -7.55 -12.95
N GLY A 82 -0.78 -8.39 -12.29
CA GLY A 82 -1.28 -9.24 -11.22
C GLY A 82 -0.19 -9.57 -10.22
N SER A 83 -0.61 -9.79 -8.98
CA SER A 83 0.29 -10.21 -7.92
C SER A 83 -0.44 -11.06 -6.89
N VAL A 84 0.33 -11.91 -6.23
CA VAL A 84 -0.06 -12.55 -4.97
C VAL A 84 0.86 -12.04 -3.87
N GLY A 85 0.32 -11.90 -2.67
CA GLY A 85 1.08 -11.41 -1.54
C GLY A 85 0.71 -12.11 -0.24
N TYR A 86 1.66 -12.10 0.67
CA TYR A 86 1.51 -12.57 2.03
C TYR A 86 2.19 -11.59 2.99
N LEU A 87 1.45 -11.17 4.01
CA LEU A 87 1.96 -10.37 5.12
C LEU A 87 1.71 -11.12 6.42
N THR A 88 2.71 -11.14 7.29
CA THR A 88 2.56 -11.55 8.68
C THR A 88 3.08 -10.48 9.62
N HIS A 89 2.26 -10.15 10.61
CA HIS A 89 2.61 -9.35 11.77
C HIS A 89 2.64 -10.31 12.96
N LEU A 90 3.82 -10.58 13.50
CA LEU A 90 4.01 -11.52 14.60
C LEU A 90 4.38 -10.75 15.87
N ASN A 91 3.54 -10.86 16.90
CA ASN A 91 3.85 -10.35 18.22
C ASN A 91 4.93 -11.23 18.84
N LEU A 92 6.09 -10.64 19.10
CA LEU A 92 7.22 -11.33 19.73
C LEU A 92 7.10 -11.24 21.24
N LYS A 93 6.66 -10.08 21.74
CA LYS A 93 6.43 -9.86 23.17
C LYS A 93 5.42 -8.73 23.37
N ARG A 94 4.51 -8.92 24.33
CA ARG A 94 3.57 -7.92 24.83
C ARG A 94 3.59 -7.95 26.35
N GLU A 95 3.72 -6.79 26.98
CA GLU A 95 3.66 -6.66 28.42
C GLU A 95 2.74 -5.50 28.82
N ALA A 96 1.89 -5.75 29.81
CA ALA A 96 1.10 -4.71 30.45
C ALA A 96 1.97 -3.92 31.44
N LEU A 97 1.77 -2.62 31.50
CA LEU A 97 2.42 -1.73 32.47
C LEU A 97 1.44 -1.29 33.56
N SER A 98 0.22 -0.90 33.17
CA SER A 98 -0.84 -0.53 34.10
C SER A 98 -2.21 -0.58 33.42
N GLY A 99 -3.19 -1.24 34.06
CA GLY A 99 -4.51 -1.47 33.47
C GLY A 99 -4.39 -2.11 32.09
N ASN A 100 -5.06 -1.52 31.09
CA ASN A 100 -5.03 -2.00 29.71
C ASN A 100 -3.92 -1.35 28.87
N THR A 101 -3.04 -0.56 29.49
CA THR A 101 -1.90 0.11 28.83
C THR A 101 -0.63 -0.73 28.96
N GLY A 102 0.09 -0.87 27.86
CA GLY A 102 1.32 -1.63 27.81
C GLY A 102 2.17 -1.28 26.60
N TRP A 103 3.13 -2.15 26.33
CA TRP A 103 3.97 -2.08 25.14
C TRP A 103 4.04 -3.43 24.45
N GLU A 104 4.38 -3.43 23.18
CA GLU A 104 4.67 -4.65 22.45
C GLU A 104 5.74 -4.45 21.39
N ILE A 105 6.50 -5.50 21.14
CA ILE A 105 7.43 -5.58 20.01
C ILE A 105 6.99 -6.71 19.08
N SER A 106 7.10 -6.44 17.79
CA SER A 106 6.60 -7.33 16.75
C SER A 106 7.52 -7.34 15.55
N ASN A 107 7.54 -8.46 14.83
CA ASN A 107 8.11 -8.55 13.51
C ASN A 107 7.00 -8.37 12.47
N VAL A 108 7.28 -7.62 11.41
CA VAL A 108 6.40 -7.49 10.24
C VAL A 108 7.18 -8.00 9.04
N THR A 109 6.66 -9.00 8.36
CA THR A 109 7.25 -9.53 7.13
C THR A 109 6.20 -9.55 6.04
N GLU A 110 6.54 -9.09 4.85
CA GLU A 110 5.67 -9.07 3.68
C GLU A 110 6.44 -9.54 2.45
N ALA A 111 5.82 -10.41 1.67
CA ALA A 111 6.33 -10.88 0.40
C ALA A 111 5.25 -10.69 -0.66
N ASN A 112 5.62 -10.09 -1.79
CA ASN A 112 4.77 -9.93 -2.96
C ASN A 112 5.48 -10.55 -4.17
N LEU A 113 4.71 -11.25 -4.99
CA LEU A 113 5.18 -11.79 -6.27
C LEU A 113 4.19 -11.41 -7.35
N GLY A 114 4.66 -10.70 -8.36
CA GLY A 114 3.84 -10.21 -9.46
C GLY A 114 4.66 -9.53 -10.55
N ASN A 115 4.03 -9.26 -11.68
CA ASN A 115 4.67 -8.60 -12.82
C ASN A 115 4.70 -7.06 -12.70
N PHE A 116 3.94 -6.48 -11.77
CA PHE A 116 3.99 -5.05 -11.46
C PHE A 116 4.93 -4.71 -10.31
N ARG A 117 4.91 -5.51 -9.25
CA ARG A 117 5.82 -5.42 -8.12
C ARG A 117 6.11 -6.81 -7.58
N SER A 118 7.39 -7.12 -7.44
CA SER A 118 7.87 -8.26 -6.67
C SER A 118 8.87 -7.77 -5.65
N ASP A 119 8.63 -8.06 -4.38
CA ASP A 119 9.44 -7.57 -3.27
C ASP A 119 9.31 -8.49 -2.06
N VAL A 120 10.35 -8.48 -1.23
CA VAL A 120 10.30 -9.06 0.11
C VAL A 120 10.76 -8.01 1.09
N SER A 121 10.04 -7.86 2.19
CA SER A 121 10.37 -6.93 3.25
C SER A 121 10.22 -7.55 4.62
N THR A 122 11.06 -7.12 5.56
CA THR A 122 10.95 -7.50 6.96
C THR A 122 11.36 -6.34 7.85
N GLY A 123 10.72 -6.22 9.01
CA GLY A 123 10.91 -5.10 9.90
C GLY A 123 10.52 -5.42 11.33
N MET A 124 10.89 -4.51 12.22
CA MET A 124 10.53 -4.56 13.63
C MET A 124 9.67 -3.34 13.96
N MET A 125 8.65 -3.56 14.79
CA MET A 125 7.76 -2.51 15.26
C MET A 125 7.59 -2.58 16.77
N LEU A 126 7.81 -1.44 17.41
CA LEU A 126 7.47 -1.19 18.82
C LEU A 126 6.16 -0.40 18.87
N ARG A 127 5.21 -0.84 19.69
CA ARG A 127 3.98 -0.10 19.99
C ARG A 127 3.84 0.15 21.48
N PHE A 128 3.26 1.29 21.83
CA PHE A 128 2.90 1.66 23.19
C PHE A 128 1.49 2.24 23.19
N GLY A 129 0.62 1.76 24.08
CA GLY A 129 -0.77 2.20 24.13
C GLY A 129 -1.69 1.24 24.87
N SER A 130 -2.98 1.41 24.66
CA SER A 130 -4.03 0.60 25.29
C SER A 130 -4.64 -0.41 24.32
N GLU A 131 -5.14 -1.53 24.87
CA GLU A 131 -5.83 -2.58 24.09
C GLU A 131 -4.99 -3.12 22.92
N LEU A 132 -3.66 -3.23 23.11
CA LEU A 132 -2.71 -3.58 22.06
C LEU A 132 -3.01 -4.95 21.38
N GLY A 133 -3.61 -5.89 22.12
CA GLY A 133 -4.06 -7.16 21.55
C GLY A 133 -5.26 -7.03 20.63
N GLY A 134 -6.20 -6.13 20.93
CA GLY A 134 -7.43 -5.94 20.15
C GLY A 134 -7.24 -5.08 18.90
N ASN A 135 -6.12 -4.35 18.79
CA ASN A 135 -5.75 -3.54 17.62
C ASN A 135 -4.47 -4.04 16.93
N PHE A 136 -4.07 -5.29 17.20
CA PHE A 136 -2.88 -5.91 16.63
C PHE A 136 -3.02 -6.15 15.12
N GLY A 137 -2.01 -5.78 14.33
CA GLY A 137 -2.06 -5.86 12.86
C GLY A 137 -2.49 -4.56 12.16
N ALA A 138 -3.09 -3.60 12.87
CA ALA A 138 -3.63 -2.38 12.26
C ALA A 138 -2.56 -1.35 11.87
N ALA A 139 -1.39 -1.38 12.52
CA ALA A 139 -0.26 -0.51 12.21
C ALA A 139 0.60 -1.12 11.09
N ASN A 140 1.04 -0.29 10.15
CA ASN A 140 1.91 -0.71 9.06
C ASN A 140 3.20 0.13 9.03
N ILE A 141 4.29 -0.43 8.50
CA ILE A 141 5.53 0.31 8.23
C ILE A 141 5.54 0.65 6.74
N GLY A 142 5.11 1.86 6.39
CA GLY A 142 5.07 2.35 5.02
C GLY A 142 4.55 3.79 4.93
N THR A 143 4.92 4.49 3.84
CA THR A 143 4.56 5.90 3.59
C THR A 143 3.15 6.08 3.03
N GLU A 144 2.65 5.14 2.24
CA GLU A 144 1.38 5.30 1.51
C GLU A 144 0.16 4.79 2.29
N ASN A 145 0.32 3.72 3.06
CA ASN A 145 -0.74 3.11 3.85
C ASN A 145 -0.23 2.75 5.25
N PRO A 146 -0.06 3.74 6.15
CA PRO A 146 0.46 3.53 7.49
C PRO A 146 -0.52 2.80 8.41
N PHE A 147 -1.78 2.65 7.99
CA PHE A 147 -2.85 2.02 8.77
C PHE A 147 -3.69 1.07 7.92
N LYS A 148 -4.00 -0.12 8.46
CA LYS A 148 -4.88 -1.12 7.85
C LYS A 148 -6.07 -1.38 8.75
N ALA A 149 -7.15 -0.62 8.57
CA ALA A 149 -8.35 -0.70 9.40
C ALA A 149 -8.99 -2.11 9.42
N GLY A 150 -8.92 -2.85 8.31
CA GLY A 150 -9.42 -4.22 8.22
C GLY A 150 -8.63 -5.25 9.03
N MET A 151 -7.49 -4.86 9.61
CA MET A 151 -6.69 -5.69 10.52
C MET A 151 -6.89 -5.32 11.99
N ILE A 152 -7.85 -4.44 12.31
CA ILE A 152 -8.27 -4.22 13.70
C ILE A 152 -9.08 -5.45 14.14
N GLY A 153 -8.70 -6.04 15.27
CA GLY A 153 -9.40 -7.16 15.87
C GLY A 153 -10.63 -6.73 16.68
N SER A 154 -10.77 -7.25 17.90
CA SER A 154 -12.01 -7.22 18.69
C SER A 154 -12.22 -5.99 19.58
N SER A 155 -11.35 -4.97 19.53
CA SER A 155 -11.50 -3.83 20.44
C SER A 155 -12.39 -2.74 19.86
N ASN A 156 -13.38 -2.31 20.65
CA ASN A 156 -14.22 -1.15 20.32
C ASN A 156 -13.59 0.19 20.74
N GLN A 157 -12.49 0.20 21.51
CA GLN A 157 -11.84 1.41 22.04
C GLN A 157 -10.35 1.18 22.28
N GLY A 158 -9.49 2.13 21.90
CA GLY A 158 -8.07 2.06 22.22
C GLY A 158 -7.24 3.08 21.46
N TRP A 159 -6.00 3.25 21.88
CA TRP A 159 -5.03 4.10 21.20
C TRP A 159 -3.66 3.44 21.25
N PHE A 160 -2.81 3.75 20.28
CA PHE A 160 -1.40 3.39 20.34
C PHE A 160 -0.57 4.39 19.56
N THR A 161 0.68 4.50 19.96
CA THR A 161 1.76 5.08 19.16
C THR A 161 2.68 3.95 18.74
N TYR A 162 3.39 4.13 17.63
CA TYR A 162 4.29 3.11 17.12
C TYR A 162 5.54 3.73 16.51
N PHE A 163 6.61 2.96 16.56
CA PHE A 163 7.86 3.19 15.85
C PHE A 163 8.22 1.90 15.13
N GLY A 164 8.64 1.99 13.87
CA GLY A 164 9.02 0.81 13.10
C GLY A 164 10.10 1.10 12.08
N VAL A 165 10.93 0.08 11.83
CA VAL A 165 11.96 0.09 10.79
C VAL A 165 11.79 -1.16 9.94
N LYS A 166 11.87 -1.01 8.62
CA LYS A 166 11.69 -2.09 7.66
C LYS A 166 12.77 -2.03 6.59
N ALA A 167 13.35 -3.18 6.28
CA ALA A 167 14.17 -3.38 5.10
C ALA A 167 13.31 -3.97 3.98
N VAL A 168 13.53 -3.52 2.75
CA VAL A 168 12.83 -3.98 1.55
C VAL A 168 13.87 -4.39 0.52
N ILE A 169 13.63 -5.50 -0.16
CA ILE A 169 14.40 -5.98 -1.29
C ILE A 169 13.44 -6.08 -2.46
N ASP A 170 13.66 -5.25 -3.48
CA ASP A 170 12.94 -5.34 -4.75
C ASP A 170 13.51 -6.51 -5.56
N LEU A 171 12.61 -7.36 -6.04
CA LEU A 171 12.90 -8.56 -6.83
C LEU A 171 12.46 -8.40 -8.29
N THR A 172 11.85 -7.27 -8.64
CA THR A 172 11.41 -6.98 -10.00
C THR A 172 12.62 -6.93 -10.92
N ILE A 173 12.74 -7.92 -11.81
CA ILE A 173 13.69 -7.90 -12.93
C ILE A 173 13.06 -7.01 -14.00
N SER A 174 13.72 -5.91 -14.37
CA SER A 174 13.35 -5.12 -15.54
C SER A 174 13.42 -6.02 -16.78
N LEU A 175 12.26 -6.36 -17.36
CA LEU A 175 12.17 -6.97 -18.68
C LEU A 175 12.40 -5.93 -19.78
#